data_AF-A0A271JCI4-F1
#
_entry.id   AF-A0A271JCI4-F1
#
_cell.length_a   1.000
_cell.length_b   1.000
_cell.length_c   1.000
_cell.angle_alpha   90.00
_cell.angle_beta   90.00
_cell.angle_gamma   90.00
#
_symmetry.space_group_name_H-M   'P 1'
#
loop_
_entity.id
_entity.type
_entity.pdbx_description
1 polymer ?
#
loop_
_entity_poly.entity_id
_entity_poly.type
_entity_poly.pdbx_seq_one_letter_code
_entity_poly.pdbx_strand_id
1 'polypeptide(L)'
;MADLDALLDALDTIYAHRGTSAVVVSVDGRDGLYAEFWADRGSEGLTADIVGNEDLPPEAQLSPEQEEALRARGWDDATTMWRREWPSTPTRADRQRVAYETLRVIGEVYGASGAVRVEEVILPEDAPAGPKASIVVAIAAALLALAGALAALMSGG
;
A
#
# COMPACT_ATOMS: atom_id res chain seq x y z
N MET A 1 -1.40 16.86 3.05
CA MET A 1 -1.28 16.81 4.52
C MET A 1 -2.25 15.78 5.08
N ALA A 2 -3.55 15.84 4.73
CA ALA A 2 -4.52 14.83 5.14
C ALA A 2 -4.11 13.37 4.82
N ASP A 3 -3.57 13.11 3.62
CA ASP A 3 -3.16 11.76 3.22
C ASP A 3 -1.98 11.22 4.05
N LEU A 4 -1.07 12.13 4.45
CA LEU A 4 0.08 11.78 5.30
C LEU A 4 -0.39 11.41 6.71
N ASP A 5 -1.31 12.19 7.27
CA ASP A 5 -1.83 11.95 8.61
C ASP A 5 -2.65 10.64 8.63
N ALA A 6 -3.48 10.40 7.62
CA ALA A 6 -4.26 9.17 7.49
C ALA A 6 -3.37 7.92 7.39
N LEU A 7 -2.34 7.95 6.52
CA LEU A 7 -1.40 6.84 6.42
C LEU A 7 -0.60 6.67 7.72
N LEU A 8 -0.15 7.76 8.34
CA LEU A 8 0.59 7.68 9.60
C LEU A 8 -0.23 7.05 10.72
N ASP A 9 -1.50 7.43 10.87
CA ASP A 9 -2.38 6.86 11.89
C ASP A 9 -2.67 5.38 11.62
N ALA A 10 -2.80 4.98 10.35
CA ALA A 10 -2.95 3.58 9.97
C ALA A 10 -1.66 2.77 10.25
N LEU A 11 -0.48 3.33 9.96
CA LEU A 11 0.81 2.72 10.29
C LEU A 11 1.01 2.59 11.80
N ASP A 12 0.61 3.59 12.59
CA ASP A 12 0.61 3.50 14.05
C ASP A 12 -0.30 2.36 14.55
N THR A 13 -1.45 2.16 13.90
CA THR A 13 -2.42 1.12 14.25
C THR A 13 -1.88 -0.28 14.00
N ILE A 14 -1.34 -0.57 12.81
CA ILE A 14 -0.75 -1.89 12.52
C ILE A 14 0.51 -2.15 13.35
N TYR A 15 1.25 -1.10 13.69
CA TYR A 15 2.41 -1.20 14.56
C TYR A 15 2.01 -1.57 16.00
N ALA A 16 0.86 -1.08 16.48
CA ALA A 16 0.31 -1.48 17.78
C ALA A 16 -0.29 -2.89 17.76
N HIS A 17 -0.84 -3.31 16.62
CA HIS A 17 -1.52 -4.60 16.42
C HIS A 17 -0.77 -5.53 15.46
N ARG A 18 0.52 -5.76 15.76
CA ARG A 18 1.44 -6.52 14.90
C ARG A 18 0.94 -7.93 14.62
N GLY A 19 0.97 -8.31 13.34
CA GLY A 19 0.59 -9.62 12.86
C GLY A 19 -0.91 -9.90 12.87
N THR A 20 -1.76 -8.90 13.15
CA THR A 20 -3.23 -9.06 13.11
C THR A 20 -3.91 -8.13 12.12
N SER A 21 -3.15 -7.23 11.49
CA SER A 21 -3.67 -6.27 10.53
C SER A 21 -2.61 -5.88 9.50
N ALA A 22 -3.07 -5.44 8.34
CA ALA A 22 -2.30 -4.83 7.29
C ALA A 22 -2.97 -3.51 6.88
N VAL A 23 -2.25 -2.64 6.18
CA VAL A 23 -2.78 -1.41 5.60
C VAL A 23 -2.61 -1.44 4.11
N VAL A 24 -3.67 -1.08 3.40
CA VAL A 24 -3.69 -0.92 1.96
C VAL A 24 -3.82 0.55 1.63
N VAL A 25 -2.96 1.00 0.74
CA VAL A 25 -2.98 2.36 0.18
C VAL A 25 -3.29 2.24 -1.30
N SER A 26 -4.33 2.92 -1.76
CA SER A 26 -4.70 3.01 -3.18
C SER A 26 -4.92 4.46 -3.59
N VAL A 27 -5.00 4.72 -4.90
CA VAL A 27 -5.21 6.07 -5.43
C VAL A 27 -6.42 6.10 -6.37
N ASP A 28 -7.32 7.05 -6.13
CA ASP A 28 -8.50 7.24 -6.98
C ASP A 28 -8.11 7.53 -8.43
N GLY A 29 -8.73 6.81 -9.36
CA GLY A 29 -8.46 6.94 -10.80
C GLY A 29 -7.15 6.32 -11.27
N ARG A 30 -6.50 5.48 -10.44
CA ARG A 30 -5.31 4.71 -10.79
C ARG A 30 -5.55 3.22 -10.55
N ASP A 31 -6.21 2.59 -11.49
CA ASP A 31 -6.55 1.16 -11.42
C ASP A 31 -5.27 0.31 -11.31
N GLY A 32 -5.30 -0.67 -10.40
CA GLY A 32 -4.17 -1.56 -10.14
C GLY A 32 -3.05 -0.97 -9.29
N LEU A 33 -3.02 0.35 -9.01
CA LEU A 33 -2.02 0.96 -8.14
C LEU A 33 -2.38 0.82 -6.67
N TYR A 34 -1.63 -0.02 -5.95
CA TYR A 34 -1.72 -0.12 -4.50
C TYR A 34 -0.36 -0.39 -3.85
N ALA A 35 -0.25 -0.01 -2.58
CA ALA A 35 0.81 -0.43 -1.68
C ALA A 35 0.20 -1.09 -0.44
N GLU A 36 0.77 -2.19 -0.01
CA GLU A 36 0.39 -2.91 1.20
C GLU A 36 1.49 -2.78 2.25
N PHE A 37 1.10 -2.58 3.51
CA PHE A 37 1.99 -2.51 4.65
C PHE A 37 1.59 -3.52 5.71
N TRP A 38 2.58 -4.14 6.34
CA TRP A 38 2.35 -4.98 7.51
C TRP A 38 3.49 -4.85 8.52
N ALA A 39 3.18 -5.31 9.73
CA ALA A 39 4.09 -5.32 10.87
C ALA A 39 4.12 -6.74 11.44
N ASP A 40 5.16 -7.51 11.17
CA ASP A 40 5.25 -8.91 11.58
C ASP A 40 5.35 -9.08 13.10
N ARG A 41 4.78 -10.19 13.61
CA ARG A 41 4.90 -10.57 15.02
C ARG A 41 6.37 -10.88 15.34
N GLY A 42 6.97 -10.06 16.21
CA GLY A 42 8.38 -10.20 16.60
C GLY A 42 9.37 -9.37 15.78
N SER A 43 8.90 -8.60 14.80
CA SER A 43 9.70 -7.55 14.14
C SER A 43 9.50 -6.21 14.87
N GLU A 44 10.54 -5.38 14.91
CA GLU A 44 10.42 -3.97 15.33
C GLU A 44 10.10 -3.03 14.16
N GLY A 45 10.08 -3.58 12.95
CA GLY A 45 9.99 -2.86 11.70
C GLY A 45 8.60 -2.84 11.06
N LEU A 46 8.57 -2.24 9.87
CA LEU A 46 7.47 -2.30 8.92
C LEU A 46 8.01 -2.85 7.59
N THR A 47 7.16 -3.56 6.87
CA THR A 47 7.42 -3.98 5.49
C THR A 47 6.31 -3.44 4.61
N ALA A 48 6.66 -3.08 3.38
CA ALA A 48 5.71 -2.73 2.35
C ALA A 48 5.99 -3.46 1.04
N ASP A 49 4.93 -3.84 0.35
CA ASP A 49 4.97 -4.20 -1.07
C ASP A 49 4.17 -3.17 -1.86
N ILE A 50 4.68 -2.70 -2.99
CA ILE A 50 3.97 -1.86 -3.94
C ILE A 50 3.95 -2.54 -5.30
N VAL A 51 2.83 -2.41 -6.02
CA VAL A 51 2.58 -3.16 -7.26
C VAL A 51 3.70 -3.01 -8.30
N GLY A 52 4.08 -4.11 -8.95
CA GLY A 52 5.05 -4.12 -10.05
C GLY A 52 4.39 -4.10 -11.44
N ASN A 53 5.22 -4.09 -12.48
CA ASN A 53 4.76 -3.97 -13.87
C ASN A 53 3.86 -5.11 -14.36
N GLU A 54 3.99 -6.31 -13.78
CA GLU A 54 3.18 -7.47 -14.16
C GLU A 54 1.69 -7.30 -13.86
N ASP A 55 1.37 -6.58 -12.78
CA ASP A 55 0.00 -6.37 -12.30
C ASP A 55 -0.57 -4.99 -12.69
N LEU A 56 0.23 -4.14 -13.34
CA LEU A 56 -0.20 -2.82 -13.82
C LEU A 56 -0.75 -2.91 -15.25
N PRO A 57 -1.79 -2.11 -15.57
CA PRO A 57 -2.23 -1.98 -16.96
C PRO A 57 -1.11 -1.35 -17.82
N PRO A 58 -1.03 -1.67 -19.13
CA PRO A 58 0.09 -1.26 -19.99
C PRO A 58 0.41 0.24 -19.97
N GLU A 59 -0.60 1.09 -19.88
CA GLU A 59 -0.47 2.55 -19.82
C GLU A 59 0.05 3.08 -18.48
N ALA A 60 0.03 2.26 -17.43
CA ALA A 60 0.49 2.61 -16.09
C ALA A 60 1.80 1.91 -15.71
N GLN A 61 2.36 1.06 -16.58
CA GLN A 61 3.63 0.40 -16.36
C GLN A 61 4.77 1.42 -16.20
N LEU A 62 5.64 1.14 -15.24
CA LEU A 62 6.85 1.87 -14.94
C LEU A 62 7.85 1.71 -16.09
N SER A 63 8.41 2.84 -16.53
CA SER A 63 9.57 2.88 -17.40
C SER A 63 10.83 2.40 -16.66
N PRO A 64 11.89 2.02 -17.38
CA PRO A 64 13.17 1.66 -16.77
C PRO A 64 13.73 2.73 -15.81
N GLU A 65 13.52 4.03 -16.12
CA GLU A 65 13.93 5.14 -15.27
C GLU A 65 13.11 5.21 -13.97
N GLN A 66 11.82 4.87 -14.02
CA GLN A 66 10.95 4.82 -12.84
C GLN A 66 11.32 3.63 -11.95
N GLU A 67 11.59 2.46 -12.53
CA GLU A 67 12.09 1.30 -11.77
C GLU A 67 13.44 1.58 -11.11
N GLU A 68 14.37 2.26 -11.82
CA GLU A 68 15.64 2.67 -11.24
C GLU A 68 15.45 3.67 -10.09
N ALA A 69 14.46 4.56 -10.20
CA ALA A 69 14.10 5.46 -9.11
C ALA A 69 13.56 4.72 -7.87
N LEU A 70 12.89 3.57 -8.05
CA LEU A 70 12.49 2.68 -6.94
C LEU A 70 13.71 2.04 -6.28
N ARG A 71 14.60 1.44 -7.08
CA ARG A 71 15.85 0.83 -6.58
C ARG A 71 16.70 1.85 -5.81
N ALA A 72 16.86 3.06 -6.34
CA ALA A 72 17.60 4.14 -5.69
C ALA A 72 16.98 4.58 -4.34
N ARG A 73 15.69 4.31 -4.14
CA ARG A 73 14.96 4.55 -2.87
C ARG A 73 14.95 3.32 -1.95
N GLY A 74 15.64 2.24 -2.32
CA GLY A 74 15.74 1.01 -1.53
C GLY A 74 14.51 0.11 -1.64
N TRP A 75 13.77 0.20 -2.75
CA TRP A 75 12.79 -0.82 -3.10
C TRP A 75 13.46 -1.92 -3.91
N ASP A 76 13.33 -3.14 -3.44
CA ASP A 76 13.89 -4.34 -4.06
C ASP A 76 12.86 -4.96 -5.01
N ASP A 77 13.35 -5.47 -6.14
CA ASP A 77 12.53 -6.21 -7.10
C ASP A 77 12.16 -7.58 -6.51
N ALA A 78 10.88 -7.79 -6.25
CA ALA A 78 10.33 -8.98 -5.59
C ALA A 78 9.28 -9.66 -6.47
N THR A 79 9.73 -10.47 -7.43
CA THR A 79 8.90 -11.28 -8.36
C THR A 79 7.85 -10.45 -9.13
N THR A 80 6.70 -10.13 -8.53
CA THR A 80 5.63 -9.35 -9.17
C THR A 80 5.41 -7.97 -8.53
N MET A 81 6.05 -7.70 -7.39
CA MET A 81 5.92 -6.47 -6.62
C MET A 81 7.30 -5.88 -6.30
N TRP A 82 7.31 -4.62 -5.88
CA TRP A 82 8.48 -3.98 -5.29
C TRP A 82 8.36 -4.03 -3.78
N ARG A 83 9.37 -4.56 -3.10
CA ARG A 83 9.39 -4.68 -1.64
C ARG A 83 10.29 -3.63 -1.01
N ARG A 84 9.88 -3.11 0.15
CA ARG A 84 10.76 -2.36 1.02
C ARG A 84 10.58 -2.73 2.49
N GLU A 85 11.70 -2.92 3.16
CA GLU A 85 11.73 -3.23 4.59
C GLU A 85 12.38 -2.08 5.37
N TRP A 86 11.74 -1.70 6.48
CA TRP A 86 12.31 -0.81 7.48
C TRP A 86 12.52 -1.62 8.77
N PRO A 87 13.72 -2.15 9.04
CA PRO A 87 13.95 -3.14 10.10
C PRO A 87 13.58 -2.69 11.52
N SER A 88 13.56 -1.37 11.77
CA SER A 88 13.21 -0.80 13.05
C SER A 88 12.49 0.53 12.85
N THR A 89 11.25 0.64 13.32
CA THR A 89 10.42 1.85 13.27
C THR A 89 9.75 2.16 14.62
N PRO A 90 10.51 2.22 15.74
CA PRO A 90 9.96 2.28 17.09
C PRO A 90 9.19 3.56 17.37
N THR A 91 9.57 4.67 16.74
CA THR A 91 8.95 5.96 17.00
C THR A 91 7.89 6.32 15.94
N ARG A 92 6.93 7.16 16.34
CA ARG A 92 5.98 7.75 15.38
C ARG A 92 6.70 8.57 14.30
N ALA A 93 7.84 9.18 14.62
CA ALA A 93 8.65 9.92 13.64
C ALA A 93 9.26 8.99 12.56
N ASP A 94 9.64 7.76 12.92
CA ASP A 94 10.11 6.78 11.93
C ASP A 94 8.96 6.35 11.01
N ARG A 95 7.78 6.08 11.57
CA ARG A 95 6.60 5.72 10.78
C ARG A 95 6.08 6.88 9.92
N GLN A 96 6.22 8.11 10.38
CA GLN A 96 5.96 9.30 9.57
C GLN A 96 6.90 9.38 8.36
N ARG A 97 8.18 9.00 8.53
CA ARG A 97 9.14 8.92 7.43
C ARG A 97 8.72 7.86 6.42
N VAL A 98 8.28 6.69 6.88
CA VAL A 98 7.73 5.62 6.02
C VAL A 98 6.53 6.13 5.22
N ALA A 99 5.53 6.71 5.88
CA ALA A 99 4.34 7.26 5.22
C ALA A 99 4.71 8.32 4.17
N TYR A 100 5.60 9.25 4.53
CA TYR A 100 6.04 10.32 3.63
C TYR A 100 6.77 9.77 2.41
N GLU A 101 7.71 8.83 2.60
CA GLU A 101 8.47 8.22 1.50
C GLU A 101 7.56 7.45 0.55
N THR A 102 6.57 6.71 1.06
CA THR A 102 5.64 5.97 0.20
C THR A 102 4.73 6.89 -0.59
N LEU A 103 4.18 7.95 0.03
CA LEU A 103 3.37 8.94 -0.70
C LEU A 103 4.19 9.64 -1.80
N ARG A 104 5.48 9.89 -1.56
CA ARG A 104 6.38 10.39 -2.61
C ARG A 104 6.64 9.40 -3.72
N VAL A 105 6.76 8.10 -3.42
CA VAL A 105 6.89 7.07 -4.46
C VAL A 105 5.63 7.05 -5.32
N ILE A 106 4.45 7.02 -4.72
CA ILE A 106 3.16 7.05 -5.41
C ILE A 106 3.05 8.30 -6.32
N GLY A 107 3.38 9.48 -5.79
CA GLY A 107 3.28 10.72 -6.56
C GLY A 107 4.37 10.91 -7.62
N GLU A 108 5.64 10.64 -7.27
CA GLU A 108 6.78 11.02 -8.10
C GLU A 108 7.24 9.91 -9.03
N VAL A 109 7.12 8.65 -8.62
CA VAL A 109 7.52 7.51 -9.44
C VAL A 109 6.33 7.03 -10.26
N TYR A 110 5.18 6.76 -9.63
CA TYR A 110 3.99 6.29 -10.35
C TYR A 110 3.22 7.43 -11.05
N GLY A 111 3.56 8.70 -10.75
CA GLY A 111 2.88 9.86 -11.36
C GLY A 111 1.40 9.95 -10.97
N ALA A 112 1.03 9.43 -9.80
CA ALA A 112 -0.36 9.42 -9.34
C ALA A 112 -0.73 10.75 -8.66
N SER A 113 -1.88 11.31 -9.01
CA SER A 113 -2.35 12.62 -8.53
C SER A 113 -3.76 12.60 -7.94
N GLY A 114 -4.39 11.42 -7.88
CA GLY A 114 -5.71 11.24 -7.28
C GLY A 114 -5.69 11.30 -5.76
N ALA A 115 -6.88 11.28 -5.15
CA ALA A 115 -7.03 11.17 -3.71
C ALA A 115 -6.49 9.81 -3.23
N VAL A 116 -5.74 9.82 -2.14
CA VAL A 116 -5.19 8.59 -1.55
C VAL A 116 -6.24 8.00 -0.61
N ARG A 117 -6.52 6.70 -0.77
CA ARG A 117 -7.33 5.94 0.18
C ARG A 117 -6.43 5.06 1.01
N VAL A 118 -6.71 5.02 2.31
CA VAL A 118 -5.97 4.21 3.29
C VAL A 118 -7.00 3.34 4.01
N GLU A 119 -6.79 2.04 3.94
CA GLU A 119 -7.71 1.05 4.50
C GLU A 119 -6.94 0.07 5.38
N GLU A 120 -7.43 -0.14 6.60
CA GLU A 120 -6.94 -1.20 7.48
C GLU A 120 -7.69 -2.51 7.18
N VAL A 121 -6.94 -3.59 7.03
CA VAL A 121 -7.45 -4.94 6.79
C VAL A 121 -7.07 -5.83 7.95
N ILE A 122 -8.06 -6.40 8.64
CA ILE A 122 -7.84 -7.36 9.72
C ILE A 122 -7.46 -8.72 9.11
N LEU A 123 -6.35 -9.28 9.58
CA LEU A 123 -5.85 -10.57 9.15
C LEU A 123 -6.46 -11.69 10.00
N PRO A 124 -6.83 -12.84 9.41
CA PRO A 124 -7.24 -14.01 10.18
C PRO A 124 -6.10 -14.51 11.09
N GLU A 125 -6.43 -15.10 12.25
CA GLU A 125 -5.45 -15.54 13.25
C GLU A 125 -4.39 -16.52 12.71
N ASP A 126 -4.74 -17.30 11.68
CA ASP A 126 -3.89 -18.29 11.01
C ASP A 126 -3.28 -17.78 9.68
N ALA A 127 -3.36 -16.48 9.39
CA ALA A 127 -2.75 -15.93 8.19
C ALA A 127 -1.24 -16.21 8.19
N PRO A 128 -0.68 -16.81 7.11
CA PRO A 128 0.75 -17.01 7.03
C PRO A 128 1.47 -15.64 7.10
N ALA A 129 2.57 -15.57 7.84
CA ALA A 129 3.42 -14.39 7.85
C ALA A 129 3.92 -14.12 6.42
N GLY A 130 3.74 -12.90 5.93
CA GLY A 130 4.24 -12.44 4.63
C GLY A 130 3.20 -12.42 3.48
N PRO A 131 3.67 -12.42 2.21
CA PRO A 131 3.05 -11.79 1.02
C PRO A 131 1.77 -12.43 0.46
N LYS A 132 0.94 -13.08 1.29
CA LYS A 132 -0.33 -13.69 0.87
C LYS A 132 -1.56 -12.93 1.36
N ALA A 133 -1.37 -11.80 2.03
CA ALA A 133 -2.43 -10.85 2.28
C ALA A 133 -2.94 -10.19 0.97
N SER A 134 -2.17 -10.27 -0.12
CA SER A 134 -2.54 -9.82 -1.47
C SER A 134 -3.86 -10.42 -2.02
N ILE A 135 -4.24 -11.62 -1.60
CA ILE A 135 -5.55 -12.21 -1.97
C ILE A 135 -6.69 -11.55 -1.18
N VAL A 136 -6.47 -11.19 0.08
CA VAL A 136 -7.48 -10.56 0.94
C VAL A 136 -7.72 -9.11 0.49
N VAL A 137 -6.66 -8.42 0.08
CA VAL A 137 -6.70 -7.04 -0.43
C VAL A 137 -7.35 -6.95 -1.81
N ALA A 138 -7.05 -7.88 -2.73
CA ALA A 138 -7.72 -7.94 -4.03
C ALA A 138 -9.24 -8.16 -3.89
N ILE A 139 -9.67 -8.92 -2.87
CA ILE A 139 -11.10 -9.12 -2.56
C ILE A 139 -11.72 -7.85 -1.95
N ALA A 140 -11.02 -7.16 -1.05
CA ALA A 140 -11.51 -5.91 -0.45
C ALA A 140 -11.65 -4.78 -1.51
N ALA A 141 -10.62 -4.59 -2.35
CA ALA A 141 -10.64 -3.61 -3.44
C ALA A 141 -11.72 -3.92 -4.48
N ALA A 142 -11.93 -5.20 -4.84
CA ALA A 142 -13.01 -5.61 -5.74
C ALA A 142 -14.41 -5.35 -5.16
N LEU A 143 -14.59 -5.54 -3.85
CA LEU A 143 -15.86 -5.25 -3.16
C LEU A 143 -16.15 -3.75 -3.07
N LEU A 144 -15.12 -2.91 -2.90
CA LEU A 144 -15.23 -1.46 -2.87
C LEU A 144 -15.52 -0.85 -4.25
N ALA A 145 -14.88 -1.36 -5.31
CA ALA A 145 -15.19 -0.98 -6.68
C ALA A 145 -16.66 -1.32 -7.04
N LEU A 146 -17.17 -2.47 -6.57
CA LEU A 146 -18.57 -2.85 -6.74
C LEU A 146 -19.53 -1.90 -6.00
N ALA A 147 -19.20 -1.51 -4.77
CA ALA A 147 -20.03 -0.61 -3.96
C ALA A 147 -20.08 0.82 -4.55
N GLY A 148 -18.96 1.33 -5.05
CA GLY A 148 -18.88 2.64 -5.71
C GLY A 148 -19.69 2.68 -7.01
N ALA A 149 -19.61 1.63 -7.84
CA ALA A 149 -20.39 1.50 -9.06
C ALA A 149 -21.90 1.41 -8.78
N LEU A 150 -22.31 0.70 -7.72
CA LEU A 150 -23.73 0.61 -7.32
C LEU A 150 -24.28 1.96 -6.84
N ALA A 151 -23.50 2.70 -6.04
CA ALA A 151 -23.91 4.00 -5.52
C ALA A 151 -24.06 5.05 -6.63
N ALA A 152 -23.19 5.02 -7.65
CA ALA A 152 -23.29 5.88 -8.82
C ALA A 152 -24.54 5.59 -9.67
N LEU A 153 -24.93 4.31 -9.83
CA LEU A 153 -26.14 3.90 -10.54
C LEU A 153 -27.44 4.31 -9.81
N MET A 154 -27.44 4.28 -8.48
CA MET A 154 -28.61 4.62 -7.65
C MET A 154 -28.85 6.13 -7.51
N SER A 155 -27.84 6.95 -7.80
CA SER A 155 -27.89 8.42 -7.64
C SER A 155 -28.13 9.18 -8.94
N GLY A 156 -28.20 8.47 -10.08
CA GLY A 156 -28.35 9.05 -11.43
C GLY A 156 -29.68 8.74 -12.12
N GLY A 157 -30.75 8.43 -11.37
CA GLY A 157 -32.10 8.15 -11.87
C GLY A 157 -33.11 9.25 -11.58
#